data_AF-K1R428-F1
#
_entry.id   AF-K1R428-F1
#
_cell.length_a   1.000
_cell.length_b   1.000
_cell.length_c   1.000
_cell.angle_alpha   90.00
_cell.angle_beta   90.00
_cell.angle_gamma   90.00
#
_symmetry.space_group_name_H-M   'P 1'
#
loop_
_entity.id
_entity.type
_entity.pdbx_description
1 polymer ?
#
loop_
_entity_poly.entity_id
_entity_poly.type
_entity_poly.pdbx_seq_one_letter_code
_entity_poly.pdbx_strand_id
1 'polypeptide(L)'
;MLRKVDIEPNLKAPWTEAFEELQETGEKDEAILKTLMEIIINAVSFCKDVKDQQLQQLMEGMHFCMVHVNWTNKDEDVRVDKKSTSHDPKCFASISRNARDFQKASAKASVPSLCVMFKETYIKGACKLEYRKLTNLEHYVDKVVELVWLMVVQDPPMSICWQKEGEQMDKKTYKYYEKRGEVVRLTVWPAVLLYENGPLVSKGFIWPK
;
A
#
# COMPACT_ATOMS: atom_id res chain seq x y z
N MET A 1 10.19 11.34 0.30
CA MET A 1 9.50 11.00 1.56
C MET A 1 8.16 11.70 1.50
N LEU A 2 7.05 10.94 1.46
CA LEU A 2 5.70 11.50 1.51
C LEU A 2 5.56 12.29 2.81
N ARG A 3 5.33 13.60 2.71
CA ARG A 3 5.10 14.47 3.88
C ARG A 3 3.61 14.47 4.20
N LYS A 4 3.23 15.00 5.37
CA LYS A 4 1.83 15.26 5.73
C LYS A 4 1.05 15.97 4.62
N VAL A 5 1.71 16.91 3.93
CA VAL A 5 1.18 17.68 2.79
C VAL A 5 0.82 16.80 1.59
N ASP A 6 1.39 15.60 1.48
CA ASP A 6 1.12 14.67 0.38
C ASP A 6 0.05 13.61 0.73
N ILE A 7 -0.35 13.47 1.99
CA ILE A 7 -1.27 12.39 2.44
C ILE A 7 -2.69 12.90 2.65
N GLU A 8 -2.87 13.97 3.43
CA GLU A 8 -4.22 14.49 3.74
C GLU A 8 -4.95 15.07 2.51
N PRO A 9 -4.32 15.85 1.60
CA PRO A 9 -5.02 16.43 0.46
C PRO A 9 -5.35 15.41 -0.65
N ASN A 10 -4.49 14.40 -0.84
CA ASN A 10 -4.58 13.50 -1.99
C ASN A 10 -5.65 12.40 -1.85
N LEU A 11 -6.13 12.14 -0.64
CA LEU A 11 -7.19 11.15 -0.39
C LEU A 11 -8.50 11.75 0.09
N LYS A 12 -8.51 12.98 0.63
CA LYS A 12 -9.74 13.56 1.18
C LYS A 12 -10.85 13.72 0.14
N ALA A 13 -10.54 14.29 -1.03
CA ALA A 13 -11.52 14.45 -2.10
C ALA A 13 -11.99 13.10 -2.67
N PRO A 14 -11.11 12.18 -3.09
CA PRO A 14 -11.53 10.84 -3.54
C PRO A 14 -12.36 10.07 -2.51
N TRP A 15 -12.02 10.20 -1.21
CA TRP A 15 -12.76 9.55 -0.14
C TRP A 15 -14.18 10.12 -0.01
N THR A 16 -14.33 11.46 -0.04
CA THR A 16 -15.65 12.12 0.04
C THR A 16 -16.51 11.78 -1.18
N GLU A 17 -15.94 11.84 -2.39
CA GLU A 17 -16.63 11.51 -3.65
C GLU A 17 -17.09 10.05 -3.67
N ALA A 18 -16.26 9.12 -3.19
CA ALA A 18 -16.63 7.71 -3.08
C ALA A 18 -17.71 7.46 -2.02
N PHE A 19 -17.66 8.19 -0.89
CA PHE A 19 -18.67 8.13 0.14
C PHE A 19 -20.04 8.60 -0.37
N GLU A 20 -20.08 9.75 -1.06
CA GLU A 20 -21.30 10.32 -1.65
C GLU A 20 -21.87 9.38 -2.74
N GLU A 21 -21.03 8.85 -3.64
CA GLU A 21 -21.46 7.90 -4.68
C GLU A 21 -22.05 6.61 -4.06
N LEU A 22 -21.46 6.11 -2.97
CA LEU A 22 -22.02 4.97 -2.25
C LEU A 22 -23.32 5.30 -1.51
N GLN A 23 -23.48 6.52 -0.99
CA GLN A 23 -24.75 6.95 -0.37
C GLN A 23 -25.90 6.97 -1.38
N GLU A 24 -25.64 7.33 -2.64
CA GLU A 24 -26.63 7.32 -3.72
C GLU A 24 -27.19 5.91 -4.01
N THR A 25 -26.47 4.85 -3.61
CA THR A 25 -26.95 3.46 -3.73
C THR A 25 -27.99 3.07 -2.66
N GLY A 26 -28.23 3.94 -1.67
CA GLY A 26 -29.14 3.68 -0.55
C GLY A 26 -28.51 2.89 0.60
N GLU A 27 -27.19 2.64 0.55
CA GLU A 27 -26.46 2.06 1.68
C GLU A 27 -26.42 3.01 2.88
N LYS A 28 -26.39 2.43 4.08
CA LYS A 28 -26.28 3.21 5.32
C LYS A 28 -24.85 3.67 5.52
N ASP A 29 -24.66 4.88 6.05
CA ASP A 29 -23.34 5.46 6.35
C ASP A 29 -22.39 4.48 7.06
N GLU A 30 -22.86 3.74 8.06
CA GLU A 30 -22.01 2.76 8.76
C GLU A 30 -21.47 1.65 7.85
N ALA A 31 -22.28 1.14 6.93
CA ALA A 31 -21.84 0.13 5.98
C ALA A 31 -20.82 0.72 5.00
N ILE A 32 -21.09 1.93 4.50
CA ILE A 32 -20.19 2.66 3.58
C ILE A 32 -18.84 2.91 4.25
N LEU A 33 -18.84 3.45 5.47
CA LEU A 33 -17.61 3.71 6.23
C LEU A 33 -16.80 2.43 6.47
N LYS A 34 -17.47 1.31 6.76
CA LYS A 34 -16.81 0.00 6.90
C LYS A 34 -16.20 -0.45 5.57
N THR A 35 -16.94 -0.37 4.47
CA THR A 35 -16.44 -0.71 3.13
C THR A 35 -15.18 0.11 2.77
N LEU A 36 -15.23 1.44 2.94
CA LEU A 36 -14.11 2.32 2.64
C LEU A 36 -12.89 2.05 3.55
N MET A 37 -13.12 1.70 4.82
CA MET A 37 -12.07 1.30 5.76
C MET A 37 -11.43 -0.04 5.37
N GLU A 38 -12.26 -1.04 5.03
CA GLU A 38 -11.82 -2.38 4.61
C GLU A 38 -10.95 -2.33 3.35
N ILE A 39 -11.28 -1.45 2.39
CA ILE A 39 -10.43 -1.20 1.22
C ILE A 39 -9.01 -0.80 1.63
N ILE A 40 -8.87 0.12 2.60
CA ILE A 40 -7.54 0.55 3.08
C ILE A 40 -6.83 -0.59 3.80
N ILE A 41 -7.52 -1.32 4.69
CA ILE A 41 -6.94 -2.45 5.42
C ILE A 41 -6.42 -3.51 4.45
N ASN A 42 -7.22 -3.87 3.45
CA ASN A 42 -6.84 -4.84 2.43
C ASN A 42 -5.66 -4.33 1.60
N ALA A 43 -5.65 -3.05 1.20
CA ALA A 43 -4.54 -2.46 0.47
C ALA A 43 -3.24 -2.50 1.28
N VAL A 44 -3.29 -2.29 2.60
CA VAL A 44 -2.11 -2.38 3.48
C VAL A 44 -1.54 -3.78 3.50
N SER A 45 -2.37 -4.81 3.66
CA SER A 45 -1.90 -6.20 3.61
C SER A 45 -1.32 -6.52 2.23
N PHE A 46 -2.08 -6.24 1.18
CA PHE A 46 -1.68 -6.49 -0.20
C PHE A 46 -0.35 -5.84 -0.56
N CYS A 47 -0.17 -4.55 -0.26
CA CYS A 47 1.07 -3.84 -0.59
C CYS A 47 2.28 -4.34 0.21
N LYS A 48 2.10 -4.83 1.45
CA LYS A 48 3.18 -5.48 2.21
C LYS A 48 3.61 -6.78 1.56
N ASP A 49 2.65 -7.63 1.22
CA ASP A 49 2.94 -8.92 0.57
C ASP A 49 3.63 -8.71 -0.79
N VAL A 50 3.13 -7.78 -1.61
CA VAL A 50 3.73 -7.47 -2.91
C VAL A 50 5.10 -6.83 -2.78
N LYS A 51 5.32 -5.97 -1.76
CA LYS A 51 6.65 -5.39 -1.51
C LYS A 51 7.68 -6.48 -1.28
N ASP A 52 7.37 -7.43 -0.41
CA ASP A 52 8.30 -8.48 -0.01
C ASP A 52 8.59 -9.43 -1.19
N GLN A 53 7.56 -9.81 -1.95
CA GLN A 53 7.72 -10.62 -3.16
C GLN A 53 8.53 -9.91 -4.24
N GLN A 54 8.25 -8.63 -4.50
CA GLN A 54 8.98 -7.84 -5.49
C GLN A 54 10.45 -7.67 -5.07
N LEU A 55 10.73 -7.45 -3.79
CA LEU A 55 12.10 -7.31 -3.28
C LEU A 55 12.88 -8.63 -3.42
N GLN A 56 12.25 -9.76 -3.07
CA GLN A 56 12.81 -11.10 -3.24
C GLN A 56 13.20 -11.34 -4.71
N GLN A 57 12.26 -11.10 -5.64
CA GLN A 57 12.49 -11.30 -7.08
C GLN A 57 13.60 -10.39 -7.62
N LEU A 58 13.67 -9.14 -7.17
CA LEU A 58 14.75 -8.22 -7.54
C LEU A 58 16.12 -8.73 -7.06
N MET A 59 16.21 -9.19 -5.80
CA MET A 59 17.44 -9.71 -5.24
C MET A 59 17.91 -10.97 -5.98
N GLU A 60 17.00 -11.89 -6.26
CA GLU A 60 17.27 -13.12 -7.03
C GLU A 60 17.71 -12.80 -8.46
N GLY A 61 17.03 -11.87 -9.14
CA GLY A 61 17.37 -11.43 -10.49
C GLY A 61 18.74 -10.76 -10.56
N MET A 62 19.03 -9.84 -9.63
CA MET A 62 20.35 -9.19 -9.54
C MET A 62 21.45 -10.23 -9.32
N HIS A 63 21.25 -11.18 -8.40
CA HIS A 63 22.21 -12.25 -8.15
C HIS A 63 22.40 -13.13 -9.38
N PHE A 64 21.30 -13.56 -10.01
CA PHE A 64 21.31 -14.42 -11.19
C PHE A 64 22.10 -13.79 -12.34
N CYS A 65 21.85 -12.51 -12.66
CA CYS A 65 22.53 -11.82 -13.76
C CYS A 65 24.04 -11.67 -13.54
N MET A 66 24.50 -11.60 -12.28
CA MET A 66 25.92 -11.49 -11.96
C MET A 66 26.65 -12.84 -12.00
N VAL A 67 25.95 -13.94 -11.68
CA VAL A 67 26.53 -15.29 -11.67
C VAL A 67 26.45 -15.95 -13.06
N HIS A 68 25.37 -15.69 -13.79
CA HIS A 68 25.09 -16.28 -15.10
C HIS A 68 25.28 -15.25 -16.21
N VAL A 69 26.52 -14.78 -16.36
CA VAL A 69 26.90 -13.88 -17.44
C VAL A 69 26.86 -14.67 -18.76
N ASN A 70 25.90 -14.33 -19.60
CA ASN A 70 25.77 -14.87 -20.95
C ASN A 70 26.15 -13.76 -21.94
N TRP A 71 26.94 -14.11 -22.95
CA TRP A 71 27.27 -13.21 -24.04
C TRP A 71 26.87 -13.85 -25.37
N THR A 72 25.97 -13.17 -26.07
CA THR A 72 25.50 -13.58 -27.39
C THR A 72 26.03 -12.60 -28.44
N ASN A 73 26.73 -13.11 -29.45
CA ASN A 73 27.04 -12.38 -30.67
C ASN A 73 26.35 -13.06 -31.87
N LYS A 74 26.25 -12.35 -33.01
CA LYS A 74 25.55 -12.81 -34.22
C LYS A 74 26.00 -14.18 -34.73
N ASP A 75 27.21 -14.60 -34.39
CA ASP A 75 27.85 -15.82 -34.90
C ASP A 75 27.98 -16.93 -33.84
N GLU A 76 27.91 -16.62 -32.53
CA GLU A 76 28.10 -17.60 -31.44
C GLU A 76 27.32 -17.23 -30.15
N ASP A 77 26.73 -18.25 -29.53
CA ASP A 77 26.11 -18.19 -28.19
C ASP A 77 27.08 -18.80 -27.17
N VAL A 78 27.86 -17.95 -26.49
CA VAL A 78 28.84 -18.40 -25.49
C VAL A 78 28.18 -18.40 -24.11
N ARG A 79 27.88 -19.61 -23.62
CA ARG A 79 27.31 -19.83 -22.28
C ARG A 79 28.35 -20.48 -21.37
N VAL A 80 28.59 -19.88 -20.20
CA VAL A 80 29.46 -20.48 -19.17
C VAL A 80 28.67 -21.54 -18.41
N ASP A 81 29.23 -22.75 -18.29
CA ASP A 81 28.61 -23.86 -17.55
C ASP A 81 28.44 -23.49 -16.06
N LYS A 82 27.25 -23.76 -15.52
CA LYS A 82 26.83 -23.41 -14.15
C LYS A 82 27.72 -24.03 -13.06
N LYS A 83 28.44 -25.12 -13.38
CA LYS A 83 29.31 -25.85 -12.43
C LYS A 83 30.72 -25.28 -12.32
N SER A 84 31.11 -24.36 -13.21
CA SER A 84 32.50 -23.90 -13.33
C SER A 84 32.82 -22.66 -12.50
N THR A 85 31.83 -22.07 -11.82
CA THR A 85 31.99 -20.77 -11.16
C THR A 85 31.71 -20.84 -9.65
N SER A 86 32.79 -20.73 -8.87
CA SER A 86 32.77 -20.58 -7.40
C SER A 86 32.82 -19.09 -7.06
N HIS A 87 31.90 -18.59 -6.23
CA HIS A 87 31.83 -17.19 -5.84
C HIS A 87 31.80 -17.02 -4.32
N ASP A 88 32.49 -15.99 -3.82
CA ASP A 88 32.39 -15.57 -2.41
C ASP A 88 31.03 -14.88 -2.18
N PRO A 89 30.19 -15.37 -1.26
CA PRO A 89 28.91 -14.74 -0.91
C PRO A 89 29.03 -13.26 -0.52
N LYS A 90 30.20 -12.81 -0.02
CA LYS A 90 30.44 -11.40 0.33
C LYS A 90 30.42 -10.47 -0.88
N CYS A 91 30.70 -10.97 -2.09
CA CYS A 91 30.61 -10.19 -3.32
C CYS A 91 29.19 -9.66 -3.58
N PHE A 92 28.17 -10.27 -2.98
CA PHE A 92 26.76 -9.92 -3.17
C PHE A 92 26.14 -9.17 -1.98
N ALA A 93 26.94 -8.76 -0.98
CA ALA A 93 26.45 -8.12 0.24
C ALA A 93 25.64 -6.83 -0.04
N SER A 94 25.93 -6.12 -1.15
CA SER A 94 25.25 -4.88 -1.52
C SER A 94 23.92 -5.08 -2.25
N ILE A 95 23.61 -6.29 -2.75
CA ILE A 95 22.39 -6.56 -3.53
C ILE A 95 21.15 -6.16 -2.73
N SER A 96 21.07 -6.55 -1.47
CA SER A 96 19.89 -6.30 -0.65
C SER A 96 19.58 -4.80 -0.50
N ARG A 97 20.60 -3.97 -0.25
CA ARG A 97 20.47 -2.51 -0.15
C ARG A 97 20.07 -1.92 -1.50
N ASN A 98 20.78 -2.27 -2.55
CA ASN A 98 20.54 -1.71 -3.88
C ASN A 98 19.14 -2.09 -4.42
N ALA A 99 18.66 -3.30 -4.13
CA ALA A 99 17.32 -3.74 -4.47
C ALA A 99 16.24 -2.93 -3.73
N ARG A 100 16.42 -2.64 -2.44
CA ARG A 100 15.51 -1.76 -1.68
C ARG A 100 15.48 -0.34 -2.24
N ASP A 101 16.66 0.23 -2.52
CA ASP A 101 16.78 1.57 -3.09
C ASP A 101 16.10 1.64 -4.47
N PHE A 102 16.30 0.63 -5.31
CA PHE A 102 15.66 0.53 -6.62
C PHE A 102 14.13 0.39 -6.51
N GLN A 103 13.64 -0.54 -5.68
CA GLN A 103 12.20 -0.71 -5.43
C GLN A 103 11.54 0.61 -5.02
N LYS A 104 12.16 1.33 -4.08
CA LYS A 104 11.67 2.62 -3.60
C LYS A 104 11.70 3.71 -4.68
N ALA A 105 12.80 3.80 -5.44
CA ALA A 105 12.97 4.80 -6.49
C ALA A 105 11.99 4.58 -7.66
N SER A 106 11.67 3.32 -7.96
CA SER A 106 10.81 2.93 -9.07
C SER A 106 9.37 2.63 -8.67
N ALA A 107 9.01 2.82 -7.39
CA ALA A 107 7.71 2.42 -6.84
C ALA A 107 6.51 2.93 -7.65
N LYS A 108 6.53 4.18 -8.11
CA LYS A 108 5.45 4.76 -8.93
C LYS A 108 5.19 4.00 -10.23
N ALA A 109 6.21 3.39 -10.82
CA ALA A 109 6.05 2.63 -12.07
C ALA A 109 5.21 1.36 -11.88
N SER A 110 5.16 0.80 -10.67
CA SER A 110 4.38 -0.40 -10.37
C SER A 110 2.90 -0.10 -10.08
N VAL A 111 2.55 1.15 -9.72
CA VAL A 111 1.19 1.52 -9.26
C VAL A 111 0.08 1.08 -10.23
N PRO A 112 0.16 1.32 -11.55
CA PRO A 112 -0.92 0.91 -12.45
C PRO A 112 -1.20 -0.60 -12.43
N SER A 113 -0.14 -1.42 -12.35
CA SER A 113 -0.29 -2.88 -12.27
C SER A 113 -0.84 -3.32 -10.91
N LEU A 114 -0.41 -2.67 -9.83
CA LEU A 114 -0.91 -2.94 -8.47
C LEU A 114 -2.40 -2.65 -8.35
N CYS A 115 -2.86 -1.53 -8.92
CA CYS A 115 -4.28 -1.17 -8.95
C CYS A 115 -5.13 -2.25 -9.63
N VAL A 116 -4.71 -2.73 -10.79
CA VAL A 116 -5.42 -3.80 -11.52
C VAL A 116 -5.47 -5.09 -10.69
N MET A 117 -4.33 -5.52 -10.15
CA MET A 117 -4.25 -6.73 -9.32
C MET A 117 -5.12 -6.62 -8.06
N PHE A 118 -5.09 -5.47 -7.39
CA PHE A 118 -5.88 -5.24 -6.18
C PHE A 118 -7.38 -5.29 -6.47
N LYS A 119 -7.84 -4.60 -7.52
CA LYS A 119 -9.26 -4.58 -7.91
C LYS A 119 -9.78 -5.97 -8.26
N GLU A 120 -9.02 -6.75 -9.03
CA GLU A 120 -9.41 -8.12 -9.40
C GLU A 120 -9.42 -9.08 -8.19
N THR A 121 -8.52 -8.89 -7.23
CA THR A 121 -8.40 -9.76 -6.05
C THR A 121 -9.43 -9.43 -4.96
N TYR A 122 -9.57 -8.14 -4.61
CA TYR A 122 -10.31 -7.71 -3.41
C TYR A 122 -11.65 -7.06 -3.72
N ILE A 123 -11.82 -6.43 -4.88
CA ILE A 123 -13.04 -5.67 -5.16
C ILE A 123 -14.05 -6.53 -5.93
N LYS A 124 -13.60 -7.17 -7.02
CA LYS A 124 -14.46 -7.96 -7.91
C LYS A 124 -15.11 -9.17 -7.22
N GLY A 125 -14.46 -9.75 -6.21
CA GLY A 125 -15.00 -10.88 -5.44
C GLY A 125 -15.81 -10.48 -4.20
N ALA A 126 -15.59 -9.29 -3.63
CA ALA A 126 -16.17 -8.89 -2.34
C ALA A 126 -17.36 -7.94 -2.47
N CYS A 127 -17.36 -7.06 -3.47
CA CYS A 127 -18.46 -6.12 -3.67
C CYS A 127 -19.63 -6.84 -4.36
N LYS A 128 -20.75 -6.99 -3.64
CA LYS A 128 -22.06 -7.34 -4.22
C LYS A 128 -22.60 -6.27 -5.18
N LEU A 129 -21.91 -5.14 -5.27
CA LEU A 129 -22.18 -4.02 -6.17
C LEU A 129 -21.37 -4.17 -7.46
N GLU A 130 -21.93 -3.74 -8.59
CA GLU A 130 -21.20 -3.60 -9.85
C GLU A 130 -20.21 -2.43 -9.74
N TYR A 131 -19.12 -2.61 -9.00
CA TYR A 131 -18.14 -1.57 -8.66
C TYR A 131 -17.58 -0.83 -9.89
N ARG A 132 -17.57 -1.47 -11.06
CA ARG A 132 -17.14 -0.87 -12.34
C ARG A 132 -18.05 0.27 -12.81
N LYS A 133 -19.24 0.41 -12.23
CA LYS A 133 -20.15 1.55 -12.46
C LYS A 133 -19.97 2.67 -11.42
N LEU A 134 -19.21 2.41 -10.36
CA LEU A 134 -18.92 3.35 -9.27
C LEU A 134 -17.57 4.01 -9.55
N THR A 135 -17.59 5.05 -10.39
CA THR A 135 -16.40 5.73 -10.90
C THR A 135 -15.59 6.42 -9.80
N ASN A 136 -16.26 7.02 -8.80
CA ASN A 136 -15.58 7.68 -7.70
C ASN A 136 -14.97 6.65 -6.74
N LEU A 137 -15.67 5.55 -6.48
CA LEU A 137 -15.14 4.42 -5.72
C LEU A 137 -13.91 3.81 -6.41
N GLU A 138 -13.98 3.64 -7.74
CA GLU A 138 -12.83 3.12 -8.50
C GLU A 138 -11.62 4.05 -8.39
N HIS A 139 -11.83 5.36 -8.53
CA HIS A 139 -10.78 6.36 -8.35
C HIS A 139 -10.20 6.35 -6.93
N TYR A 140 -11.06 6.24 -5.92
CA TYR A 140 -10.65 6.11 -4.53
C TYR A 140 -9.78 4.88 -4.30
N VAL A 141 -10.16 3.72 -4.83
CA VAL A 141 -9.36 2.48 -4.74
C VAL A 141 -7.98 2.69 -5.34
N ASP A 142 -7.87 3.31 -6.52
CA ASP A 142 -6.57 3.60 -7.14
C ASP A 142 -5.70 4.49 -6.28
N LYS A 143 -6.28 5.52 -5.67
CA LYS A 143 -5.55 6.43 -4.77
C LYS A 143 -5.13 5.76 -3.47
N VAL A 144 -5.96 4.89 -2.90
CA VAL A 144 -5.60 4.11 -1.72
C VAL A 144 -4.41 3.20 -2.04
N VAL A 145 -4.46 2.44 -3.13
CA VAL A 145 -3.38 1.53 -3.53
C VAL A 145 -2.09 2.30 -3.81
N GLU A 146 -2.16 3.41 -4.56
CA GLU A 146 -1.01 4.28 -4.82
C GLU A 146 -0.35 4.74 -3.51
N LEU A 147 -1.12 5.31 -2.60
CA LEU A 147 -0.58 5.93 -1.40
C LEU A 147 -0.08 4.88 -0.41
N VAL A 148 -0.80 3.79 -0.23
CA VAL A 148 -0.37 2.67 0.61
C VAL A 148 0.91 2.03 0.07
N TRP A 149 1.01 1.82 -1.24
CA TRP A 149 2.23 1.31 -1.86
C TRP A 149 3.43 2.21 -1.57
N LEU A 150 3.29 3.52 -1.79
CA LEU A 150 4.35 4.48 -1.57
C LEU A 150 4.75 4.62 -0.08
N MET A 151 3.83 4.34 0.85
CA MET A 151 4.11 4.27 2.29
C MET A 151 4.88 3.00 2.67
N VAL A 152 4.48 1.85 2.11
CA VAL A 152 5.03 0.53 2.46
C VAL A 152 6.45 0.35 1.91
N VAL A 153 6.75 0.84 0.70
CA VAL A 153 8.10 0.75 0.08
C VAL A 153 9.16 1.66 0.72
N GLN A 154 8.79 2.50 1.70
CA GLN A 154 9.80 3.23 2.47
C GLN A 154 10.67 2.26 3.28
N ASP A 155 11.85 2.75 3.69
CA ASP A 155 12.80 2.04 4.55
C ASP A 155 13.26 3.04 5.64
N PRO A 156 12.77 2.93 6.89
CA PRO A 156 11.71 2.00 7.33
C PRO A 156 10.33 2.34 6.71
N PRO A 157 9.40 1.36 6.61
CA PRO A 157 8.02 1.59 6.17
C PRO A 157 7.29 2.56 7.08
N MET A 158 6.39 3.37 6.50
CA MET A 158 5.46 4.18 7.29
C MET A 158 4.43 3.27 7.98
N SER A 159 3.91 3.70 9.13
CA SER A 159 2.96 2.91 9.92
C SER A 159 1.55 3.51 9.84
N ILE A 160 0.56 2.64 9.64
CA ILE A 160 -0.86 2.99 9.59
C ILE A 160 -1.53 2.37 10.80
N CYS A 161 -2.16 3.21 11.62
CA CYS A 161 -2.74 2.81 12.90
C CYS A 161 -4.25 2.98 12.92
N TRP A 162 -4.88 2.03 13.58
CA TRP A 162 -6.33 1.92 13.73
C TRP A 162 -6.67 1.89 15.22
N GLN A 163 -7.75 2.55 15.60
CA GLN A 163 -8.32 2.41 16.93
C GLN A 163 -9.51 1.44 16.85
N LYS A 164 -9.55 0.44 17.73
CA LYS A 164 -10.56 -0.63 17.68
C LYS A 164 -11.87 -0.18 18.30
N GLU A 165 -12.98 -0.77 17.86
CA GLU A 165 -14.28 -0.55 18.48
C GLU A 165 -14.22 -0.87 19.98
N GLY A 166 -14.81 0.00 20.80
CA GLY A 166 -14.85 -0.16 22.26
C GLY A 166 -13.67 0.47 23.00
N GLU A 167 -12.59 0.85 22.30
CA GLU A 167 -11.47 1.56 22.92
C GLU A 167 -11.84 3.00 23.30
N GLN A 168 -11.15 3.54 24.31
CA GLN A 168 -11.29 4.95 24.73
C GLN A 168 -10.59 5.87 23.74
N MET A 169 -11.30 6.88 23.26
CA MET A 169 -10.84 7.80 22.21
C MET A 169 -9.47 8.43 22.50
N ASP A 170 -8.47 8.12 21.67
CA ASP A 170 -7.16 8.79 21.74
C ASP A 170 -7.17 10.10 20.94
N LYS A 171 -7.44 11.20 21.65
CA LYS A 171 -7.48 12.55 21.08
C LYS A 171 -6.12 13.05 20.60
N LYS A 172 -5.01 12.43 21.01
CA LYS A 172 -3.66 12.79 20.52
C LYS A 172 -3.47 12.31 19.09
N THR A 173 -3.91 11.09 18.79
CA THR A 173 -3.70 10.44 17.49
C THR A 173 -4.89 10.62 16.53
N TYR A 174 -6.09 10.84 17.07
CA TYR A 174 -7.32 10.91 16.28
C TYR A 174 -8.13 12.20 16.50
N LYS A 175 -8.98 12.50 15.52
CA LYS A 175 -10.04 13.52 15.55
C LYS A 175 -11.42 12.84 15.44
N TYR A 176 -12.47 13.59 15.74
CA TYR A 176 -13.84 13.14 15.50
C TYR A 176 -14.23 13.37 14.04
N TYR A 177 -14.91 12.40 13.42
CA TYR A 177 -15.44 12.49 12.06
C TYR A 177 -16.67 13.41 11.99
N GLU A 178 -17.51 13.46 13.04
CA GLU A 178 -18.70 14.34 13.08
C GLU A 178 -19.07 14.73 14.52
N LYS A 179 -19.42 13.73 15.32
CA LYS A 179 -19.92 13.90 16.70
C LYS A 179 -18.82 13.61 17.70
N ARG A 180 -18.95 14.21 18.89
CA ARG A 180 -18.11 13.87 20.03
C ARG A 180 -18.65 12.63 20.73
N GLY A 181 -17.75 11.83 21.26
CA GLY A 181 -18.04 10.70 22.14
C GLY A 181 -16.73 10.18 22.73
N GLU A 182 -16.82 9.30 23.71
CA GLU A 182 -15.65 8.81 24.45
C GLU A 182 -15.17 7.45 23.96
N VAL A 183 -16.07 6.68 23.36
CA VAL A 183 -15.81 5.30 22.94
C VAL A 183 -15.82 5.20 21.42
N VAL A 184 -14.82 4.53 20.86
CA VAL A 184 -14.75 4.28 19.41
C VAL A 184 -15.89 3.37 18.98
N ARG A 185 -16.61 3.78 17.93
CA ARG A 185 -17.50 2.90 17.15
C ARG A 185 -16.77 2.36 15.93
N LEU A 186 -16.11 3.24 15.18
CA LEU A 186 -15.42 2.89 13.95
C LEU A 186 -14.24 3.85 13.69
N THR A 187 -13.13 3.32 13.16
CA THR A 187 -12.11 4.17 12.54
C THR A 187 -12.53 4.50 11.12
N VAL A 188 -12.84 5.76 10.84
CA VAL A 188 -13.22 6.24 9.50
C VAL A 188 -11.99 6.45 8.62
N TRP A 189 -10.91 6.94 9.23
CA TRP A 189 -9.64 7.19 8.56
C TRP A 189 -8.48 6.83 9.50
N PRO A 190 -7.47 6.07 9.05
CA PRO A 190 -6.38 5.70 9.93
C PRO A 190 -5.48 6.89 10.27
N ALA A 191 -4.81 6.79 11.41
CA ALA A 191 -3.68 7.66 11.70
C ALA A 191 -2.42 7.13 10.99
N VAL A 192 -1.53 8.04 10.61
CA VAL A 192 -0.29 7.68 9.91
C VAL A 192 0.90 8.19 10.70
N LEU A 193 1.86 7.31 10.97
CA LEU A 193 3.13 7.61 11.63
C LEU A 193 4.28 7.43 10.64
N LEU A 194 5.39 8.12 10.89
CA LEU A 194 6.55 8.10 10.00
C LEU A 194 7.18 6.70 9.90
N TYR A 195 7.11 5.93 10.98
CA TYR A 195 7.44 4.52 11.09
C TYR A 195 6.74 3.96 12.35
N GLU A 196 6.85 2.66 12.61
CA GLU A 196 6.24 2.03 13.78
C GLU A 196 6.72 2.66 15.10
N ASN A 197 5.79 3.10 15.94
CA ASN A 197 6.07 3.86 17.17
C ASN A 197 6.82 5.20 16.95
N GLY A 198 6.86 5.69 15.72
CA GLY A 198 7.49 6.96 15.35
C GLY A 198 6.60 8.18 15.55
N PRO A 199 7.02 9.36 15.07
CA PRO A 199 6.22 10.58 15.16
C PRO A 199 4.97 10.50 14.27
N LEU A 200 3.87 11.10 14.75
CA LEU A 200 2.62 11.23 14.02
C LEU A 200 2.80 12.15 12.81
N VAL A 201 2.46 11.64 11.62
CA VAL A 201 2.45 12.41 10.37
C VAL A 201 1.06 12.98 10.10
N SER A 202 0.02 12.16 10.26
CA SER A 202 -1.37 12.54 10.03
C SER A 202 -2.29 11.95 11.09
N LYS A 203 -3.26 12.74 11.55
CA LYS A 203 -4.28 12.27 12.49
C LYS A 203 -5.31 11.43 11.75
N GLY A 204 -5.78 10.37 12.40
CA GLY A 204 -6.94 9.62 11.93
C GLY A 204 -8.25 10.29 12.31
N PHE A 205 -9.35 9.71 11.84
CA PHE A 205 -10.70 10.13 12.17
C PHE A 205 -11.49 8.94 12.74
N ILE A 206 -12.16 9.18 13.86
CA ILE A 206 -13.01 8.21 14.55
C ILE A 206 -14.46 8.67 14.47
N TRP A 207 -15.34 7.73 14.19
CA TRP A 207 -16.76 7.85 14.47
C TRP A 207 -17.03 7.24 15.84
N PRO A 208 -17.42 8.03 16.85
CA PRO A 208 -17.63 7.51 18.21
C PRO A 208 -19.05 6.98 18.41
N LYS A 209 -19.23 6.21 19.50
CA LYS A 209 -20.55 5.83 20.04
C LYS A 209 -21.24 7.01 20.71
#